data_AF-A0A1G2HFH5-F1
#
_entry.id   AF-A0A1G2HFH5-F1
#
_cell.length_a   1.000
_cell.length_b   1.000
_cell.length_c   1.000
_cell.angle_alpha   90.00
_cell.angle_beta   90.00
_cell.angle_gamma   90.00
#
_symmetry.space_group_name_H-M   'P 1'
#
loop_
_entity.id
_entity.type
_entity.pdbx_description
1 polymer ?
#
loop_
_entity_poly.entity_id
_entity_poly.type
_entity_poly.pdbx_seq_one_letter_code
_entity_poly.pdbx_strand_id
1 'polypeptide(L)'
;MAVPKQRKTKSRRNSRRSHNALTTLAFATCPKCGEAVLPHNLCENCGTYQGREHVNVLAKLEKREKKQKQKELSEQEKTTGGASNELSMEELSKK
;
A
#
# COMPACT_ATOMS: atom_id res chain seq x y z
N MET A 1 -24.73 31.47 21.49
CA MET A 1 -24.77 30.61 20.28
C MET A 1 -26.22 30.30 19.94
N ALA A 2 -26.59 30.29 18.66
CA ALA A 2 -27.97 29.98 18.28
C ALA A 2 -28.24 28.47 18.41
N VAL A 3 -29.30 28.11 19.14
CA VAL A 3 -29.71 26.72 19.38
C VAL A 3 -31.00 26.45 18.60
N PRO A 4 -31.14 25.28 17.95
CA PRO A 4 -32.39 24.92 17.28
C PRO A 4 -33.56 24.91 18.27
N LYS A 5 -34.62 25.66 17.96
CA LYS A 5 -35.84 25.74 18.79
C LYS A 5 -36.56 24.39 18.92
N GLN A 6 -36.49 23.52 17.91
CA GLN A 6 -37.19 22.24 17.86
C GLN A 6 -36.38 21.15 17.13
N ARG A 7 -36.71 19.89 17.41
CA ARG A 7 -36.15 18.72 16.72
C ARG A 7 -36.61 18.68 15.26
N LYS A 8 -35.67 18.49 14.32
CA LYS A 8 -35.99 18.27 12.92
C LYS A 8 -36.58 16.86 12.72
N THR A 9 -37.76 16.78 12.09
CA THR A 9 -38.45 15.51 11.82
C THR A 9 -37.62 14.59 10.90
N LYS A 10 -37.86 13.27 10.98
CA LYS A 10 -37.16 12.28 10.13
C LYS A 10 -37.37 12.60 8.64
N SER A 11 -38.59 12.96 8.25
CA SER A 11 -38.92 13.39 6.87
C SER A 11 -38.07 14.59 6.43
N ARG A 12 -38.09 15.72 7.15
CA ARG A 12 -37.29 16.91 6.80
C ARG A 12 -35.79 16.64 6.74
N ARG A 13 -35.26 15.77 7.62
CA ARG A 13 -33.85 15.35 7.58
C ARG A 13 -33.55 14.54 6.32
N ASN A 14 -34.41 13.58 6.00
CA ASN A 14 -34.21 12.65 4.88
C ASN A 14 -34.40 13.35 3.53
N SER A 15 -35.42 14.21 3.38
CA SER A 15 -35.60 15.04 2.17
C SER A 15 -34.37 15.91 1.90
N ARG A 16 -33.80 16.53 2.94
CA ARG A 16 -32.55 17.29 2.79
C ARG A 16 -31.37 16.41 2.38
N ARG A 17 -31.29 15.17 2.87
CA ARG A 17 -30.21 14.23 2.53
C ARG A 17 -30.41 13.53 1.18
N SER A 18 -31.58 13.67 0.55
CA SER A 18 -31.89 12.98 -0.71
C SER A 18 -30.95 13.37 -1.86
N HIS A 19 -30.41 14.59 -1.82
CA HIS A 19 -29.45 15.08 -2.80
C HIS A 19 -27.99 14.70 -2.48
N ASN A 20 -27.72 14.10 -1.32
CA ASN A 20 -26.38 13.71 -0.90
C ASN A 20 -26.01 12.30 -1.42
N ALA A 21 -26.21 12.06 -2.71
CA ALA A 21 -25.82 10.80 -3.35
C ALA A 21 -24.35 10.87 -3.79
N LEU A 22 -23.66 9.74 -3.74
CA LEU A 22 -22.31 9.61 -4.32
C LEU A 22 -22.44 9.42 -5.83
N THR A 23 -21.57 10.08 -6.59
CA THR A 23 -21.46 9.87 -8.04
C THR A 23 -20.43 8.79 -8.34
N THR A 24 -20.70 7.97 -9.35
CA THR A 24 -19.76 6.96 -9.84
C THR A 24 -18.67 7.59 -10.70
N LEU A 25 -17.44 7.13 -10.54
CA LEU A 25 -16.31 7.52 -11.38
C LEU A 25 -16.32 6.71 -12.69
N ALA A 26 -15.93 7.36 -13.78
CA ALA A 26 -15.71 6.69 -15.06
C ALA A 26 -14.27 6.16 -15.11
N PHE A 27 -14.10 4.91 -15.52
CA PHE A 27 -12.80 4.28 -15.73
C PHE A 27 -12.62 3.93 -17.22
N ALA A 28 -11.40 4.09 -17.71
CA ALA A 28 -10.98 3.69 -19.04
C ALA A 28 -9.97 2.54 -18.94
N THR A 29 -9.89 1.70 -19.96
CA THR A 29 -8.92 0.61 -20.03
C THR A 29 -7.55 1.12 -20.47
N CYS A 30 -6.49 0.75 -19.76
CA CYS A 30 -5.12 1.06 -20.15
C CYS A 30 -4.74 0.30 -21.43
N PRO A 31 -4.16 0.95 -22.46
CA PRO A 31 -3.78 0.27 -23.69
C PRO A 31 -2.58 -0.68 -23.54
N LYS A 32 -1.76 -0.53 -22.48
CA LYS A 32 -0.55 -1.34 -22.28
C LYS A 32 -0.79 -2.58 -21.40
N CYS A 33 -1.53 -2.44 -20.30
CA CYS A 33 -1.75 -3.52 -19.34
C CYS A 33 -3.21 -3.99 -19.24
N GLY A 34 -4.16 -3.32 -19.90
CA GLY A 34 -5.59 -3.68 -19.87
C GLY A 34 -6.33 -3.32 -18.58
N GLU A 35 -5.66 -2.74 -17.60
CA GLU A 35 -6.25 -2.44 -16.29
C GLU A 35 -7.10 -1.16 -16.31
N ALA A 36 -8.03 -1.04 -15.35
CA ALA A 36 -8.89 0.13 -15.22
C ALA A 36 -8.09 1.32 -14.69
N VAL A 37 -8.14 2.44 -15.42
CA VAL A 37 -7.42 3.67 -15.11
C VAL A 37 -8.39 4.84 -15.16
N LEU A 38 -8.17 5.83 -14.30
CA LEU A 38 -8.89 7.09 -14.36
C LEU A 38 -8.50 7.87 -15.63
N PRO A 39 -9.46 8.51 -16.32
CA PRO A 39 -9.15 9.33 -17.48
C PRO A 39 -8.18 10.46 -17.11
N HIS A 40 -7.27 10.79 -18.03
CA HIS A 40 -6.21 11.81 -17.86
C HIS A 40 -5.17 11.53 -16.75
N ASN A 41 -5.17 10.34 -16.15
CA ASN A 41 -4.18 9.95 -15.16
C ASN A 41 -3.18 8.92 -15.72
N LEU A 42 -2.01 8.86 -15.09
CA LEU A 42 -1.02 7.82 -15.32
C LEU A 42 -1.57 6.47 -14.83
N CYS A 43 -1.31 5.39 -15.57
CA CYS A 43 -1.61 4.06 -15.06
C CYS A 43 -0.69 3.73 -13.86
N GLU A 44 -1.27 3.42 -12.70
CA GLU A 44 -0.52 3.11 -11.48
C GLU A 44 0.27 1.79 -11.59
N ASN A 45 -0.24 0.84 -12.38
CA ASN A 45 0.39 -0.46 -12.55
C ASN A 45 1.59 -0.41 -13.51
N CYS A 46 1.40 0.14 -14.72
CA CYS A 46 2.46 0.14 -15.75
C CYS A 46 3.24 1.47 -15.87
N GLY A 47 2.84 2.52 -15.15
CA GLY A 47 3.52 3.82 -15.16
C GLY A 47 3.49 4.52 -16.51
N THR A 48 2.51 4.20 -17.36
CA THR A 48 2.37 4.75 -18.72
C THR A 48 1.17 5.66 -18.88
N TYR A 49 1.35 6.71 -19.69
CA TYR A 49 0.32 7.64 -20.12
C TYR A 49 0.55 7.97 -21.59
N GLN A 50 -0.51 7.92 -22.40
CA GLN A 50 -0.45 8.22 -23.84
C GLN A 50 0.71 7.50 -24.58
N GLY A 51 0.94 6.22 -24.26
CA GLY A 51 1.98 5.42 -24.91
C GLY A 51 3.42 5.74 -24.50
N ARG A 52 3.64 6.66 -23.56
CA ARG A 52 4.95 7.00 -23.01
C ARG A 52 5.07 6.48 -21.58
N GLU A 53 6.23 5.90 -21.27
CA GLU A 53 6.60 5.49 -19.93
C GLU A 53 7.16 6.69 -19.16
N HIS A 54 6.44 7.12 -18.13
CA HIS A 54 6.88 8.22 -17.25
C HIS A 54 7.46 7.70 -15.95
N VAL A 55 7.01 6.53 -15.49
CA VAL A 55 7.53 5.88 -14.28
C VAL A 55 7.96 4.47 -14.62
N ASN A 56 9.25 4.19 -14.46
CA ASN A 56 9.79 2.83 -14.53
C ASN A 56 9.40 2.06 -13.25
N VAL A 57 8.19 1.53 -13.22
CA VAL A 57 7.65 0.80 -12.05
C VAL A 57 8.48 -0.44 -11.73
N LEU A 58 8.93 -1.19 -12.75
CA LEU A 58 9.77 -2.38 -12.60
C LEU A 58 11.09 -2.09 -11.88
N ALA A 59 11.81 -1.06 -12.29
CA ALA A 59 13.08 -0.67 -11.67
C ALA A 59 12.91 -0.25 -10.20
N LYS A 60 11.72 0.23 -9.81
CA LYS A 60 11.42 0.62 -8.43
C LYS A 60 11.12 -0.60 -7.55
N LEU A 61 10.44 -1.62 -8.09
CA LEU A 61 10.14 -2.86 -7.38
C LEU A 61 11.43 -3.65 -7.08
N GLU A 62 12.30 -3.83 -8.08
CA GLU A 62 13.57 -4.54 -7.89
C GLU A 62 14.46 -3.91 -6.81
N LYS A 63 14.52 -2.57 -6.77
CA LYS A 63 15.27 -1.83 -5.73
C LYS A 63 14.68 -2.06 -4.34
N ARG A 64 13.35 -2.18 -4.23
CA ARG A 64 12.65 -2.44 -2.98
C ARG A 64 12.93 -3.86 -2.47
N GLU A 65 12.84 -4.85 -3.34
CA GLU A 65 13.11 -6.25 -3.01
C GLU A 65 14.56 -6.47 -2.58
N LYS A 66 15.53 -5.89 -3.32
CA LYS A 66 16.95 -5.96 -2.95
C LYS A 66 17.20 -5.37 -1.56
N LYS A 67 16.54 -4.26 -1.23
CA LYS A 67 16.63 -3.62 0.08
C LYS A 67 15.98 -4.46 1.19
N GLN A 68 14.89 -5.18 0.91
CA GLN A 68 14.25 -6.09 1.86
C GLN A 68 15.13 -7.31 2.14
N LYS A 69 15.64 -7.97 1.09
CA LYS A 69 16.56 -9.11 1.22
C LYS A 69 17.82 -8.75 2.02
N GLN A 70 18.40 -7.57 1.78
CA GLN A 70 19.55 -7.10 2.55
C GLN A 70 19.22 -6.87 4.03
N LYS A 71 18.02 -6.38 4.36
CA LYS A 71 17.58 -6.21 5.74
C LYS A 71 17.36 -7.54 6.43
N GLU A 72 16.68 -8.47 5.77
CA GLU A 72 16.42 -9.82 6.28
C GLU A 72 17.74 -10.57 6.55
N LEU A 73 18.69 -10.51 5.61
CA LEU A 73 20.03 -11.08 5.80
C LEU A 73 20.78 -10.40 6.97
N SER A 74 20.70 -9.07 7.09
CA SER A 74 21.32 -8.35 8.21
C SER A 74 20.68 -8.63 9.57
N GLU A 75 19.41 -9.03 9.59
CA GLU A 75 18.69 -9.42 10.80
C GLU A 75 19.02 -10.87 11.17
N GLN A 76 19.11 -11.76 10.17
CA GLN A 76 19.57 -13.14 10.36
C GLN A 76 20.99 -13.18 10.92
N GLU A 77 21.93 -12.41 10.36
CA GLU A 77 23.30 -12.30 10.85
C GLU A 77 23.37 -11.80 12.32
N LYS A 78 22.46 -10.90 12.71
CA LYS A 78 22.34 -10.43 14.10
C LYS A 78 21.77 -11.49 15.03
N THR A 79 20.84 -12.31 14.55
CA THR A 79 20.29 -13.43 15.34
C THR A 79 21.27 -14.59 15.46
N THR A 80 22.05 -14.90 14.42
CA THR A 80 23.10 -15.94 14.46
C THR A 80 24.32 -15.49 15.25
N GLY A 81 24.65 -14.19 15.23
CA GLY A 81 25.69 -13.59 16.08
C GLY A 81 25.37 -13.58 17.57
N GLY A 82 24.13 -13.88 17.97
CA GLY A 82 23.72 -14.12 19.35
C GLY A 82 23.90 -15.58 19.82
N ALA A 83 24.14 -16.52 18.91
CA ALA A 83 24.30 -17.95 19.19
C ALA A 83 25.77 -18.41 19.18
N SER A 84 26.73 -17.50 19.32
CA SER A 84 28.15 -17.85 19.53
C SER A 84 28.52 -17.98 21.02
N ASN A 85 27.55 -18.28 21.89
CA ASN A 85 27.76 -18.65 23.29
C ASN A 85 26.84 -19.83 23.69
N GLU A 86 26.65 -20.81 22.82
CA GLU A 86 26.09 -22.12 23.21
C GLU A 86 27.23 -23.15 23.24
N LEU A 87 27.54 -23.62 24.46
CA LEU A 87 28.62 -24.53 24.78
C LEU A 87 28.65 -25.73 23.82
N SER A 88 29.72 -25.81 23.01
CA SER A 88 30.02 -26.98 22.20
C SER A 88 30.25 -28.22 23.08
N MET A 89 29.77 -29.39 22.65
CA MET A 89 29.90 -30.67 23.37
C MET A 89 31.36 -31.06 23.71
N GLU A 90 32.35 -30.39 23.12
CA GLU A 90 33.77 -30.59 23.41
C GLU A 90 34.22 -30.01 24.75
N GLU A 91 33.46 -29.07 25.36
CA GLU A 91 33.77 -28.53 26.69
C GLU A 91 33.23 -29.39 27.84
N LEU A 92 32.26 -30.27 27.58
CA LEU A 92 31.72 -31.21 28.58
C LEU A 92 32.50 -32.54 28.64
N SER A 93 33.36 -32.83 27.66
CA SER A 93 34.19 -34.05 27.63
C SER A 93 35.59 -33.87 28.25
N LYS A 94 35.94 -32.67 28.70
CA LYS A 94 37.19 -32.38 29.43
C LYS A 94 36.90 -32.03 30.88
N LYS A 95 36.37 -32.99 31.64
CA LYS A 95 36.49 -33.08 33.10
C LYS A 95 36.27 -34.52 33.54
#